data_AF-A0A4V3RSJ5-F1
#
_entry.id   AF-A0A4V3RSJ5-F1
#
_cell.length_a   1.000
_cell.length_b   1.000
_cell.length_c   1.000
_cell.angle_alpha   90.00
_cell.angle_beta   90.00
_cell.angle_gamma   90.00
#
_symmetry.space_group_name_H-M   'P 1'
#
loop_
_entity.id
_entity.type
_entity.pdbx_description
1 polymer ?
#
loop_
_entity_poly.entity_id
_entity_poly.type
_entity_poly.pdbx_seq_one_letter_code
_entity_poly.pdbx_strand_id
1 'polypeptide(L)' 'GCQWKLLPNDFPKWRTVYEFYRKWISIGFFDRLTQELNAMAQGIR' A
#
# COMPACT_ATOMS: atom_id res chain seq x y z
N GLY A 1 2.42 -5.87 -12.23
CA GLY A 1 2.29 -4.51 -11.65
C GLY A 1 2.50 -3.48 -12.75
N CYS A 2 1.79 -2.34 -12.68
CA CYS A 2 2.06 -1.20 -13.56
C CYS A 2 3.41 -0.55 -13.17
N GLN A 3 4.09 0.10 -14.13
CA GLN A 3 5.32 0.83 -13.84
C GLN A 3 5.01 2.13 -13.08
N TRP A 4 5.78 2.44 -12.04
CA TRP A 4 5.64 3.68 -11.26
C TRP A 4 5.70 4.95 -12.12
N LYS A 5 6.47 4.92 -13.21
CA LYS A 5 6.62 6.04 -14.16
C LYS A 5 5.33 6.35 -14.95
N LEU A 6 4.36 5.43 -14.95
CA LEU A 6 3.08 5.55 -15.65
C LEU A 6 1.94 5.98 -14.71
N LEU A 7 2.27 6.54 -13.54
CA LEU A 7 1.26 7.05 -12.63
C LEU A 7 0.47 8.19 -13.28
N PRO A 8 -0.87 8.27 -13.11
CA PRO A 8 -1.65 9.39 -13.62
C PRO A 8 -1.17 10.74 -13.09
N ASN A 9 -1.37 11.79 -13.87
CA ASN A 9 -0.90 13.14 -13.54
C ASN A 9 -1.62 13.78 -12.35
N ASP A 10 -2.75 13.22 -11.93
CA ASP A 10 -3.50 13.68 -10.75
C ASP A 10 -2.80 13.30 -9.43
N PHE A 11 -1.80 12.43 -9.48
CA PHE A 11 -0.97 12.08 -8.33
C PHE A 11 0.30 12.94 -8.26
N PRO A 12 0.92 13.06 -7.08
CA PRO A 12 2.28 13.58 -6.96
C PRO A 12 3.26 12.81 -7.85
N LYS A 13 4.41 13.43 -8.16
CA LYS A 13 5.48 12.78 -8.95
C LYS A 13 5.77 11.38 -8.44
N TRP A 14 5.95 10.43 -9.35
CA TRP A 14 6.08 9.00 -9.02
C TRP A 14 7.11 8.69 -7.93
N ARG A 15 8.20 9.46 -7.83
CA ARG A 15 9.21 9.30 -6.76
C ARG A 15 8.64 9.52 -5.37
N THR A 16 7.83 10.56 -5.21
CA THR A 16 7.18 10.88 -3.94
C THR A 16 6.28 9.74 -3.50
N VAL A 17 5.42 9.27 -4.40
CA VAL A 17 4.52 8.13 -4.14
C VAL A 17 5.32 6.87 -3.79
N TYR A 18 6.40 6.61 -4.54
CA TYR A 18 7.28 5.48 -4.29
C TYR A 18 8.00 5.56 -2.94
N GLU A 19 8.41 6.74 -2.49
CA GLU A 19 9.04 6.92 -1.17
C GLU A 19 8.08 6.59 -0.02
N PHE A 20 6.82 7.02 -0.09
CA PHE A 20 5.80 6.62 0.88
C PHE A 20 5.56 5.12 0.84
N TYR A 21 5.42 4.54 -0.35
CA TYR A 21 5.28 3.11 -0.52
C TYR A 21 6.45 2.33 0.10
N ARG A 22 7.69 2.76 -0.17
CA ARG A 22 8.90 2.16 0.43
C ARG A 22 8.89 2.22 1.95
N LYS A 23 8.48 3.36 2.54
CA LYS A 23 8.36 3.50 4.00
C LYS A 23 7.35 2.49 4.55
N TRP A 24 6.17 2.36 3.95
CA TRP A 24 5.14 1.41 4.37
C TRP A 24 5.61 -0.05 4.30
N ILE A 25 6.32 -0.42 3.23
CA ILE A 25 6.90 -1.76 3.12
C ILE A 25 7.96 -1.99 4.19
N SER A 26 8.84 -1.00 4.46
CA SER A 26 9.90 -1.15 5.47
C SER A 26 9.37 -1.37 6.89
N ILE A 27 8.14 -0.94 7.17
CA ILE A 27 7.51 -1.10 8.49
C ILE A 27 6.48 -2.22 8.53
N GLY A 28 6.35 -3.05 7.48
CA GLY A 28 5.36 -4.13 7.42
C GLY A 28 3.90 -3.65 7.50
N PHE A 29 3.61 -2.46 6.95
CA PHE A 29 2.28 -1.85 7.06
C PHE A 29 1.18 -2.72 6.44
N PHE A 30 1.40 -3.22 5.22
CA PHE A 30 0.40 -4.01 4.51
C PHE A 30 0.16 -5.36 5.18
N ASP A 31 1.19 -5.99 5.77
CA ASP A 31 1.02 -7.25 6.49
C ASP A 31 0.09 -7.07 7.69
N ARG A 32 0.28 -5.99 8.48
CA ARG A 32 -0.61 -5.65 9.60
C ARG A 32 -2.03 -5.37 9.12
N LEU A 33 -2.18 -4.55 8.09
CA LEU A 33 -3.49 -4.22 7.53
C LEU A 33 -4.23 -5.47 7.04
N THR A 34 -3.55 -6.37 6.33
CA THR A 34 -4.14 -7.62 5.85
C THR A 34 -4.51 -8.56 7.00
N GLN A 35 -3.68 -8.66 8.04
CA GLN A 35 -3.99 -9.44 9.24
C GLN A 35 -5.25 -8.92 9.94
N GLU A 36 -5.37 -7.60 10.13
CA GLU A 36 -6.53 -6.97 10.76
C GLU A 36 -7.81 -7.18 9.93
N LEU A 37 -7.75 -6.91 8.63
CA LEU A 37 -8.90 -7.10 7.74
C LEU A 37 -9.38 -8.56 7.71
N ASN A 38 -8.44 -9.51 7.68
CA ASN A 38 -8.78 -10.93 7.71
C ASN A 38 -9.38 -11.34 9.06
N ALA A 39 -8.84 -10.85 10.18
CA ALA A 39 -9.40 -11.11 11.50
C ALA A 39 -10.85 -10.61 11.61
N MET A 40 -11.12 -9.40 11.10
CA MET A 40 -12.48 -8.86 11.03
C MET A 40 -13.40 -9.71 10.13
N ALA A 41 -12.91 -10.09 8.94
CA ALA A 41 -13.69 -10.91 8.01
C ALA A 41 -14.03 -12.30 8.55
N GLN A 42 -13.12 -12.91 9.33
CA GLN A 42 -13.37 -14.21 9.98
C GLN A 42 -14.30 -14.09 11.20
N GLY A 43 -14.27 -12.97 11.93
CA GLY A 43 -15.17 -12.75 13.07
C GLY A 43 -16.63 -12.46 12.68
N ILE A 44 -16.89 -12.13 11.41
CA ILE A 44 -18.24 -11.95 10.85
C ILE A 44 -18.81 -13.30 10.34
N ARG A 45 -17.96 -14.32 10.20
CA ARG A 45 -18.34 -15.64 9.66
C ARG A 45 -18.88 -16.60 10.73
#